data_AF-A0A7S9PUN0-F1
#
_entry.id   AF-A0A7S9PUN0-F1
#
_cell.length_a   1.000
_cell.length_b   1.000
_cell.length_c   1.000
_cell.angle_alpha   90.00
_cell.angle_beta   90.00
_cell.angle_gamma   90.00
#
_symmetry.space_group_name_H-M   'P 1'
#
loop_
_entity.id
_entity.type
_entity.pdbx_description
1 polymer ?
#
loop_
_entity_poly.entity_id
_entity_poly.type
_entity_poly.pdbx_seq_one_letter_code
_entity_poly.pdbx_strand_id
1 'polypeptide(L)'
;MPSIASDKDLPKLLDTPTKPVKWAKKLVAEHLGSTAKRVDKPPMQGMFSRNPVLDIGGRPAGTKSFGRRGASQRPCLGLLPYPSTRQDVAPRCCRQRPRGSNCYQQVSWSNFFSKGCLTRSSGEAVDGKIQPHLEAILASPLQEILPYRHQLESFLDKLEQFKQLPLWVAHYDLNDLNILIDDDCHVTGLIDWELSSPLPFGVGFGRIHTLAGEYTGGEFWMPDEFEVAERAFWTELFGGMPADIHDALEKQMDLAQDAVILGTLLNCFIFEDGEVGYIYHQHACCREAWSPMSSPRN
;
A
#
# COMPACT_ATOMS: atom_id res chain seq x y z
N MET A 1 20.92 -5.60 -14.99
CA MET A 1 21.31 -4.45 -14.12
C MET A 1 22.82 -4.38 -13.89
N PRO A 2 23.46 -3.21 -14.01
CA PRO A 2 24.82 -3.00 -13.54
C PRO A 2 24.87 -3.13 -12.00
N SER A 3 25.90 -3.76 -11.45
CA SER A 3 26.03 -3.84 -10.00
C SER A 3 26.37 -2.46 -9.44
N ILE A 4 25.52 -1.94 -8.55
CA ILE A 4 25.79 -0.73 -7.78
C ILE A 4 26.61 -1.16 -6.57
N ALA A 5 27.92 -0.99 -6.64
CA ALA A 5 28.82 -1.32 -5.54
C ALA A 5 29.03 -0.11 -4.60
N SER A 6 28.87 1.09 -5.15
CA SER A 6 29.23 2.36 -4.52
C SER A 6 28.20 3.44 -4.84
N ASP A 7 28.05 4.44 -3.97
CA ASP A 7 27.15 5.57 -4.17
C ASP A 7 27.50 6.35 -5.45
N LYS A 8 28.75 6.27 -5.92
CA LYS A 8 29.18 6.86 -7.20
C LYS A 8 28.53 6.23 -8.44
N ASP A 9 27.94 5.06 -8.29
CA ASP A 9 27.26 4.34 -9.36
C ASP A 9 25.78 4.80 -9.51
N LEU A 10 25.29 5.62 -8.56
CA LEU A 10 23.96 6.22 -8.62
C LEU A 10 23.94 7.46 -9.54
N PRO A 11 22.76 7.85 -10.09
CA PRO A 11 22.61 9.11 -10.81
C PRO A 11 23.14 10.29 -9.98
N LYS A 12 23.70 11.32 -10.63
CA LYS A 12 24.31 12.50 -9.96
C LYS A 12 23.41 13.19 -8.93
N LEU A 13 22.10 12.96 -8.98
CA LEU A 13 21.11 13.47 -8.03
C LEU A 13 21.08 12.69 -6.70
N LEU A 14 21.67 11.50 -6.64
CA LEU A 14 21.62 10.57 -5.50
C LEU A 14 22.99 10.04 -5.06
N ASP A 15 24.06 10.40 -5.78
CA ASP A 15 25.43 9.87 -5.62
C ASP A 15 26.20 10.28 -4.34
N THR A 16 25.56 10.99 -3.41
CA THR A 16 26.14 11.32 -2.11
C THR A 16 25.10 11.15 -1.01
N PRO A 17 25.44 10.65 0.20
CA PRO A 17 24.48 10.39 1.28
C PRO A 17 23.60 11.58 1.68
N THR A 18 24.07 12.81 1.49
CA THR A 18 23.32 14.04 1.80
C THR A 18 22.23 14.37 0.76
N LYS A 19 22.34 13.86 -0.47
CA LYS A 19 21.40 14.15 -1.55
C LYS A 19 20.08 13.36 -1.46
N PRO A 20 20.06 12.03 -1.20
CA PRO A 20 18.83 11.29 -0.91
C PRO A 20 18.08 11.91 0.27
N VAL A 21 18.79 12.28 1.33
CA VAL A 21 18.21 12.97 2.49
C VAL A 21 17.56 14.29 2.08
N LYS A 22 18.24 15.11 1.29
CA LYS A 22 17.71 16.40 0.85
C LYS A 22 16.49 16.24 -0.07
N TRP A 23 16.52 15.25 -0.96
CA TRP A 23 15.43 14.93 -1.86
C TRP A 23 14.20 14.43 -1.10
N ALA A 24 14.40 13.48 -0.19
CA ALA A 24 13.31 12.92 0.59
C ALA A 24 12.73 13.96 1.58
N LYS A 25 13.55 14.83 2.19
CA LYS A 25 13.06 16.02 2.92
C LYS A 25 12.25 16.98 2.05
N LYS A 26 12.68 17.19 0.81
CA LYS A 26 11.98 18.05 -0.16
C LYS A 26 10.61 17.46 -0.48
N LEU A 27 10.52 16.16 -0.79
CA LEU A 27 9.25 15.48 -1.04
C LEU A 27 8.29 15.55 0.16
N VAL A 28 8.79 15.31 1.38
CA VAL A 28 7.99 15.43 2.61
C VAL A 28 7.48 16.86 2.81
N ALA A 29 8.32 17.87 2.58
CA ALA A 29 7.91 19.26 2.71
C ALA A 29 6.91 19.70 1.63
N GLU A 30 7.16 19.32 0.36
CA GLU A 30 6.34 19.71 -0.79
C GLU A 30 4.98 19.01 -0.79
N HIS A 31 4.91 17.75 -0.37
CA HIS A 31 3.71 16.94 -0.54
C HIS A 31 2.95 16.66 0.76
N LEU A 32 3.62 16.63 1.92
CA LEU A 32 2.98 16.32 3.20
C LEU A 32 2.76 17.55 4.08
N GLY A 33 3.22 18.73 3.65
CA GLY A 33 3.11 19.98 4.41
C GLY A 33 3.79 19.91 5.78
N SER A 34 4.74 18.99 5.96
CA SER A 34 5.43 18.73 7.22
C SER A 34 6.94 18.82 7.03
N THR A 35 7.66 19.17 8.10
CA THR A 35 9.12 19.18 8.09
C THR A 35 9.61 17.90 8.76
N ALA A 36 10.38 17.09 8.03
CA ALA A 36 11.01 15.92 8.63
C ALA A 36 11.94 16.35 9.79
N LYS A 37 11.68 15.83 10.99
CA LYS A 37 12.34 16.28 12.23
C LYS A 37 13.68 15.60 12.44
N ARG A 38 13.76 14.31 12.10
CA ARG A 38 14.97 13.52 12.25
C ARG A 38 15.23 12.72 10.99
N VAL A 39 16.52 12.57 10.69
CA VAL A 39 16.98 11.68 9.64
C VAL A 39 18.00 10.76 10.26
N ASP A 40 17.65 9.49 10.33
CA ASP A 40 18.52 8.48 10.92
C ASP A 40 19.14 7.63 9.82
N LYS A 41 20.39 7.24 10.05
CA LYS A 41 20.98 6.13 9.30
C LYS A 41 20.41 4.84 9.87
N PRO A 42 19.98 3.89 9.04
CA PRO A 42 19.54 2.60 9.53
C PRO A 42 20.68 1.93 10.32
N PRO A 43 20.36 1.20 11.41
CA PRO A 43 21.37 0.43 12.14
C PRO A 43 22.05 -0.57 11.20
N MET A 44 23.39 -0.68 11.27
CA MET A 44 24.20 -1.51 10.35
C MET A 44 24.05 -3.04 10.53
N GLN A 45 22.94 -3.54 11.05
CA GLN A 45 22.74 -4.98 11.25
C GLN A 45 21.84 -5.57 10.16
N GLY A 46 22.50 -6.21 9.18
CA GLY A 46 21.88 -7.21 8.30
C GLY A 46 21.13 -6.66 7.09
N MET A 47 21.88 -6.38 6.01
CA MET A 47 21.47 -6.34 4.59
C MET A 47 20.30 -5.42 4.14
N PHE A 48 20.66 -4.53 3.18
CA PHE A 48 19.83 -3.84 2.17
C PHE A 48 18.96 -2.64 2.54
N SER A 49 19.44 -1.73 3.38
CA SER A 49 19.04 -0.33 3.18
C SER A 49 20.18 0.63 3.49
N ARG A 50 20.70 1.29 2.46
CA ARG A 50 21.53 2.51 2.60
C ARG A 50 20.65 3.76 2.68
N ASN A 51 19.33 3.58 2.59
CA ASN A 51 18.40 4.67 2.43
C ASN A 51 18.10 5.31 3.80
N PRO A 52 18.18 6.65 3.89
CA PRO A 52 17.97 7.37 5.14
C PRO A 52 16.52 7.24 5.61
N VAL A 53 16.34 7.01 6.91
CA VAL A 53 15.03 6.97 7.56
C VAL A 53 14.57 8.39 7.86
N LEU A 54 13.35 8.75 7.45
CA LEU A 54 12.75 10.04 7.77
C LEU A 54 11.70 9.89 8.87
N ASP A 55 11.93 10.56 10.00
CA ASP A 55 10.94 10.70 11.06
C ASP A 55 10.14 11.99 10.85
N ILE A 56 8.82 11.82 10.69
CA ILE A 56 7.84 12.90 10.45
C ILE A 56 6.99 13.17 11.72
N GLY A 57 7.27 12.48 12.83
CA GLY A 57 6.41 12.41 14.02
C GLY A 57 6.03 13.75 14.66
N GLY A 58 4.73 14.01 14.73
CA GLY A 58 4.10 15.05 15.53
C GLY A 58 3.31 14.44 16.69
N ARG A 59 3.90 14.27 17.87
CA ARG A 59 3.10 14.13 19.10
C ARG A 59 2.61 15.52 19.53
N PRO A 60 1.31 15.72 19.83
CA PRO A 60 0.88 16.87 20.59
C PRO A 60 1.47 16.77 22.00
N ALA A 61 2.12 17.84 22.45
CA ALA A 61 2.62 17.92 23.82
C ALA A 61 1.43 18.03 24.79
N GLY A 62 1.11 16.92 25.45
CA GLY A 62 0.32 16.93 26.69
C GLY A 62 -1.07 16.30 26.57
N THR A 63 -1.18 15.05 27.00
CA THR A 63 -2.44 14.52 27.55
C THR A 63 -2.13 13.61 28.72
N LYS A 64 -2.54 14.06 29.91
CA LYS A 64 -2.55 13.31 31.16
C LYS A 64 -3.66 12.25 31.09
N SER A 65 -3.37 11.06 31.58
CA SER A 65 -4.32 9.96 31.75
C SER A 65 -5.38 10.30 32.80
N PHE A 66 -6.67 10.17 32.47
CA PHE A 66 -7.75 10.08 33.47
C PHE A 66 -8.99 9.34 32.95
N GLY A 67 -9.36 8.27 33.67
CA GLY A 67 -10.73 7.98 34.15
C GLY A 67 -11.85 7.62 33.16
N ARG A 68 -12.29 6.35 33.21
CA ARG A 68 -13.58 5.85 32.67
C ARG A 68 -14.81 6.48 33.37
N ARG A 69 -15.84 6.79 32.57
CA ARG A 69 -17.32 6.68 32.75
C ARG A 69 -17.93 7.48 31.57
N GLY A 70 -19.01 7.14 30.87
CA GLY A 70 -20.13 6.21 30.98
C GLY A 70 -21.01 6.46 29.73
N ALA A 71 -21.76 5.46 29.30
CA ALA A 71 -22.45 5.40 28.01
C ALA A 71 -23.61 6.40 27.83
N SER A 72 -23.90 6.75 26.57
CA SER A 72 -25.28 6.98 26.09
C SER A 72 -25.36 6.68 24.59
N GLN A 73 -26.13 5.66 24.24
CA GLN A 73 -26.52 5.30 22.87
C GLN A 73 -27.73 6.13 22.42
N ARG A 74 -27.83 6.40 21.11
CA ARG A 74 -28.99 6.07 20.24
C ARG A 74 -28.72 6.47 18.76
N PRO A 75 -29.45 5.89 17.78
CA PRO A 75 -28.86 5.39 16.52
C PRO A 75 -29.53 5.94 15.23
N CYS A 76 -28.91 5.65 14.08
CA CYS A 76 -29.56 5.48 12.76
C CYS A 76 -28.71 4.47 11.96
N LEU A 77 -29.21 3.24 11.71
CA LEU A 77 -29.77 2.74 10.43
C LEU A 77 -28.68 2.53 9.36
N GLY A 78 -28.34 1.33 8.85
CA GLY A 78 -28.85 -0.02 9.07
C GLY A 78 -28.73 -0.82 7.76
N LEU A 79 -27.99 -1.93 7.78
CA LEU A 79 -28.26 -3.17 7.02
C LEU A 79 -27.76 -4.36 7.87
N LEU A 80 -28.64 -5.33 8.11
CA LEU A 80 -28.65 -6.41 9.13
C LEU A 80 -28.18 -7.78 8.55
N PRO A 81 -28.24 -8.93 9.28
CA PRO A 81 -27.48 -9.33 10.48
C PRO A 81 -26.95 -10.81 10.41
N TYR A 82 -26.07 -11.27 11.32
CA TYR A 82 -26.12 -12.55 12.09
C TYR A 82 -24.84 -12.81 12.92
N PRO A 83 -24.89 -13.68 13.95
CA PRO A 83 -24.95 -13.33 15.36
C PRO A 83 -23.59 -13.15 16.08
N SER A 84 -23.62 -12.33 17.12
CA SER A 84 -22.51 -12.11 18.04
C SER A 84 -22.37 -13.25 19.07
N THR A 85 -21.14 -13.70 19.27
CA THR A 85 -20.66 -14.08 20.61
C THR A 85 -19.61 -13.07 21.06
N ARG A 86 -19.93 -12.38 22.16
CA ARG A 86 -19.00 -11.55 22.95
C ARG A 86 -17.77 -12.37 23.34
N GLN A 87 -16.59 -11.81 23.15
CA GLN A 87 -15.53 -11.86 24.16
C GLN A 87 -14.75 -10.54 24.15
N ASP A 88 -14.83 -9.84 25.29
CA ASP A 88 -13.90 -8.79 25.69
C ASP A 88 -12.50 -9.41 25.85
N VAL A 89 -11.49 -8.97 25.08
CA VAL A 89 -10.09 -9.04 25.50
C VAL A 89 -9.29 -7.92 24.85
N ALA A 90 -8.79 -6.98 25.66
CA ALA A 90 -7.57 -6.24 25.33
C ALA A 90 -6.39 -7.00 25.97
N PRO A 91 -5.31 -7.34 25.23
CA PRO A 91 -4.11 -7.81 25.92
C PRO A 91 -2.76 -7.30 25.39
N ARG A 92 -1.90 -7.03 26.38
CA ARG A 92 -0.43 -7.06 26.44
C ARG A 92 0.29 -7.61 25.20
N CYS A 93 0.96 -6.72 24.46
CA CYS A 93 1.84 -7.01 23.35
C CYS A 93 3.27 -7.40 23.78
N CYS A 94 3.96 -8.16 22.92
CA CYS A 94 5.42 -8.30 22.79
C CYS A 94 6.19 -9.45 23.48
N ARG A 95 5.64 -10.67 23.66
CA ARG A 95 6.52 -11.86 23.85
C ARG A 95 6.21 -13.13 23.06
N GLN A 96 5.08 -13.21 22.38
CA GLN A 96 4.77 -14.28 21.43
C GLN A 96 4.00 -13.62 20.29
N ARG A 97 4.44 -13.73 19.03
CA ARG A 97 3.71 -13.18 17.88
C ARG A 97 2.26 -13.71 17.94
N PRO A 98 1.24 -12.89 18.24
CA PRO A 98 -0.13 -13.33 18.05
C PRO A 98 -0.39 -13.39 16.55
N ARG A 99 -1.24 -14.32 16.11
CA ARG A 99 -1.71 -14.47 14.72
C ARG A 99 -2.61 -13.30 14.29
N GLY A 100 -2.14 -12.05 14.42
CA GLY A 100 -2.94 -10.85 14.19
C GLY A 100 -2.13 -9.55 14.14
N SER A 101 -0.80 -9.61 14.09
CA SER A 101 0.07 -8.42 14.02
C SER A 101 -0.09 -7.60 12.74
N ASN A 102 -0.44 -8.25 11.62
CA ASN A 102 -0.58 -7.59 10.32
C ASN A 102 -1.81 -6.65 10.29
N CYS A 103 -2.84 -6.94 11.10
CA CYS A 103 -4.05 -6.12 11.17
C CYS A 103 -3.80 -4.71 11.71
N TYR A 104 -2.99 -4.57 12.76
CA TYR A 104 -2.69 -3.25 13.35
C TYR A 104 -1.75 -2.42 12.47
N GLN A 105 -0.81 -3.07 11.79
CA GLN A 105 0.05 -2.42 10.81
C GLN A 105 -0.78 -1.80 9.68
N GLN A 106 -1.86 -2.48 9.28
CA GLN A 106 -2.76 -2.00 8.24
C GLN A 106 -3.50 -0.69 8.57
N VAL A 107 -3.77 -0.42 9.83
CA VAL A 107 -4.57 0.73 10.26
C VAL A 107 -3.72 2.01 10.40
N SER A 108 -2.42 1.89 10.67
CA SER A 108 -1.62 3.06 11.07
C SER A 108 -1.05 3.87 9.90
N TRP A 109 -0.74 3.25 8.77
CA TRP A 109 -0.24 3.90 7.54
C TRP A 109 -1.33 4.41 6.59
N SER A 110 -2.60 4.02 6.74
CA SER A 110 -3.70 4.55 5.94
C SER A 110 -3.83 6.07 6.16
N ASN A 111 -3.57 6.53 7.38
CA ASN A 111 -3.47 7.95 7.70
C ASN A 111 -2.31 8.65 6.95
N PHE A 112 -1.17 7.98 6.75
CA PHE A 112 -0.09 8.53 5.92
C PHE A 112 -0.55 8.73 4.48
N PHE A 113 -1.18 7.71 3.90
CA PHE A 113 -1.68 7.78 2.52
C PHE A 113 -2.92 8.66 2.36
N SER A 114 -3.68 8.96 3.42
CA SER A 114 -4.89 9.79 3.35
C SER A 114 -4.63 11.23 2.84
N LYS A 115 -3.38 11.69 2.98
CA LYS A 115 -2.89 12.99 2.51
C LYS A 115 -2.08 12.88 1.23
N GLY A 116 -2.09 11.72 0.58
CA GLY A 116 -1.24 11.39 -0.57
C GLY A 116 -1.74 11.95 -1.90
N CYS A 117 -2.86 12.68 -1.94
CA CYS A 117 -3.34 13.29 -3.18
C CYS A 117 -2.38 14.40 -3.64
N LEU A 118 -1.89 14.28 -4.87
CA LEU A 118 -0.99 15.25 -5.49
C LEU A 118 -1.75 16.17 -6.45
N THR A 119 -2.58 15.58 -7.32
CA THR A 119 -3.38 16.30 -8.32
C THR A 119 -4.69 15.55 -8.57
N ARG A 120 -5.67 16.23 -9.19
CA ARG A 120 -7.00 15.66 -9.47
C ARG A 120 -7.08 14.79 -10.73
N SER A 121 -5.96 14.58 -11.43
CA SER A 121 -5.91 13.74 -12.61
C SER A 121 -4.54 13.07 -12.70
N SER A 122 -4.55 11.83 -13.16
CA SER A 122 -3.38 10.96 -13.26
C SER A 122 -2.98 10.65 -14.71
N GLY A 123 -3.43 11.47 -15.68
CA GLY A 123 -3.22 11.27 -17.12
C GLY A 123 -1.80 10.87 -17.50
N GLU A 124 -0.80 11.65 -17.09
CA GLU A 124 0.61 11.38 -17.39
C GLU A 124 1.13 10.06 -16.80
N ALA A 125 0.65 9.67 -15.61
CA ALA A 125 1.03 8.40 -15.00
C ALA A 125 0.38 7.21 -15.72
N VAL A 126 -0.85 7.37 -16.20
CA VAL A 126 -1.53 6.35 -17.00
C VAL A 126 -0.79 6.16 -18.32
N ASP A 127 -0.58 7.25 -19.07
CA ASP A 127 0.05 7.21 -20.41
C ASP A 127 1.51 6.77 -20.35
N GLY A 128 2.26 7.25 -19.34
CA GLY A 128 3.70 7.03 -19.26
C GLY A 128 4.12 5.73 -18.59
N LYS A 129 3.24 5.09 -17.80
CA LYS A 129 3.60 3.91 -16.99
C LYS A 129 2.62 2.78 -17.09
N ILE A 130 1.33 3.04 -16.87
CA ILE A 130 0.32 1.98 -16.79
C ILE A 130 0.05 1.40 -18.16
N GLN A 131 -0.22 2.24 -19.17
CA GLN A 131 -0.54 1.77 -20.50
C GLN A 131 0.61 0.96 -21.12
N PRO A 132 1.87 1.43 -21.15
CA PRO A 132 2.97 0.65 -21.71
C PRO A 132 3.19 -0.68 -20.99
N HIS A 133 3.03 -0.70 -19.66
CA HIS A 133 3.18 -1.90 -18.86
C HIS A 133 2.05 -2.91 -19.16
N LEU A 134 0.80 -2.44 -19.21
CA LEU A 134 -0.36 -3.27 -19.54
C LEU A 134 -0.27 -3.86 -20.95
N GLU A 135 0.12 -3.05 -21.94
CA GLU A 135 0.35 -3.49 -23.32
C GLU A 135 1.48 -4.52 -23.39
N ALA A 136 2.57 -4.32 -22.66
CA ALA A 136 3.67 -5.29 -22.58
C ALA A 136 3.21 -6.63 -22.00
N ILE A 137 2.42 -6.62 -20.92
CA ILE A 137 1.84 -7.84 -20.33
C ILE A 137 0.96 -8.55 -21.38
N LEU A 138 0.06 -7.84 -22.05
CA LEU A 138 -0.84 -8.44 -23.04
C LEU A 138 -0.10 -9.01 -24.26
N ALA A 139 1.02 -8.42 -24.64
CA ALA A 139 1.90 -8.89 -25.72
C ALA A 139 2.81 -10.06 -25.30
N SER A 140 2.97 -10.31 -24.00
CA SER A 140 3.88 -11.34 -23.49
C SER A 140 3.38 -12.77 -23.78
N PRO A 141 4.28 -13.72 -24.10
CA PRO A 141 3.93 -15.13 -24.32
C PRO A 141 3.74 -15.95 -23.02
N LEU A 142 3.91 -15.34 -21.84
CA LEU A 142 3.81 -16.02 -20.54
C LEU A 142 2.42 -16.66 -20.36
N GLN A 143 2.42 -17.94 -20.00
CA GLN A 143 1.19 -18.71 -19.82
C GLN A 143 0.45 -18.30 -18.53
N GLU A 144 1.20 -17.78 -17.55
CA GLU A 144 0.70 -17.27 -16.27
C GLU A 144 -0.23 -16.07 -16.44
N ILE A 145 -0.18 -15.39 -17.58
CA ILE A 145 -1.05 -14.25 -17.91
C ILE A 145 -2.45 -14.72 -18.35
N LEU A 146 -2.56 -15.94 -18.89
CA LEU A 146 -3.81 -16.43 -19.50
C LEU A 146 -5.05 -16.34 -18.61
N PRO A 147 -4.99 -16.67 -17.30
CA PRO A 147 -6.15 -16.54 -16.41
C PRO A 147 -6.66 -15.09 -16.26
N TYR A 148 -5.81 -14.10 -16.49
CA TYR A 148 -6.11 -12.68 -16.28
C TYR A 148 -6.29 -11.90 -17.59
N ARG A 149 -6.07 -12.52 -18.75
CA ARG A 149 -6.03 -11.84 -20.06
C ARG A 149 -7.30 -11.00 -20.32
N HIS A 150 -8.48 -11.57 -20.11
CA HIS A 150 -9.74 -10.84 -20.30
C HIS A 150 -9.85 -9.62 -19.36
N GLN A 151 -9.40 -9.76 -18.11
CA GLN A 151 -9.41 -8.66 -17.15
C GLN A 151 -8.44 -7.56 -17.57
N LEU A 152 -7.23 -7.91 -17.99
CA LEU A 152 -6.21 -6.99 -18.49
C LEU A 152 -6.68 -6.24 -19.75
N GLU A 153 -7.33 -6.94 -20.69
CA GLU A 153 -7.96 -6.32 -21.87
C GLU A 153 -9.06 -5.34 -21.45
N SER A 154 -9.91 -5.70 -20.49
CA SER A 154 -10.94 -4.81 -19.98
C SER A 154 -10.38 -3.55 -19.28
N PHE A 155 -9.17 -3.64 -18.72
CA PHE A 155 -8.47 -2.48 -18.14
C PHE A 155 -7.88 -1.58 -19.21
N LEU A 156 -7.48 -2.13 -20.36
CA LEU A 156 -7.03 -1.33 -21.50
C LEU A 156 -8.18 -0.43 -22.00
N ASP A 157 -9.39 -0.97 -22.06
CA ASP A 157 -10.60 -0.21 -22.42
C ASP A 157 -10.97 0.88 -21.41
N LYS A 158 -10.49 0.76 -20.16
CA LYS A 158 -10.76 1.69 -19.05
C LYS A 158 -9.66 2.75 -18.85
N LEU A 159 -8.59 2.77 -19.65
CA LEU A 159 -7.46 3.70 -19.45
C LEU A 159 -7.91 5.17 -19.32
N GLU A 160 -8.80 5.65 -20.20
CA GLU A 160 -9.32 7.02 -20.13
C GLU A 160 -10.11 7.32 -18.85
N GLN A 161 -10.74 6.32 -18.24
CA GLN A 161 -11.41 6.46 -16.95
C GLN A 161 -10.37 6.54 -15.83
N PHE A 162 -9.33 5.68 -15.86
CA PHE A 162 -8.26 5.74 -14.87
C PHE A 162 -7.54 7.09 -14.84
N LYS A 163 -7.42 7.80 -15.97
CA LYS A 163 -6.85 9.16 -16.02
C LYS A 163 -7.62 10.19 -15.18
N GLN A 164 -8.91 9.93 -14.93
CA GLN A 164 -9.78 10.78 -14.13
C GLN A 164 -9.61 10.54 -12.63
N LEU A 165 -8.99 9.42 -12.23
CA LEU A 165 -8.66 9.21 -10.83
C LEU A 165 -7.56 10.18 -10.39
N PRO A 166 -7.61 10.68 -9.14
CA PRO A 166 -6.57 11.52 -8.58
C PRO A 166 -5.20 10.85 -8.65
N LEU A 167 -4.16 11.65 -8.91
CA LEU A 167 -2.78 11.19 -8.81
C LEU A 167 -2.41 11.11 -7.32
N TRP A 168 -1.93 9.95 -6.91
CA TRP A 168 -1.68 9.62 -5.51
C TRP A 168 -0.23 9.21 -5.28
N VAL A 169 0.30 9.52 -4.10
CA VAL A 169 1.57 8.95 -3.64
C VAL A 169 1.43 7.43 -3.57
N ALA A 170 2.28 6.72 -4.31
CA ALA A 170 2.32 5.26 -4.32
C ALA A 170 3.73 4.78 -4.00
N HIS A 171 3.81 3.71 -3.20
CA HIS A 171 5.06 3.09 -2.82
C HIS A 171 5.32 1.88 -3.71
N TYR A 172 6.46 1.85 -4.41
CA TYR A 172 6.77 0.80 -5.38
C TYR A 172 6.91 -0.58 -4.72
N ASP A 173 7.69 -0.65 -3.64
CA ASP A 173 7.99 -1.91 -2.96
C ASP A 173 7.40 -1.96 -1.55
N LEU A 174 6.08 -1.80 -1.45
CA LEU A 174 5.40 -1.85 -0.17
C LEU A 174 5.40 -3.30 0.38
N ASN A 175 6.27 -3.57 1.35
CA ASN A 175 6.43 -4.86 2.03
C ASN A 175 6.76 -4.64 3.53
N ASP A 176 6.77 -5.71 4.32
CA ASP A 176 6.97 -5.68 5.78
C ASP A 176 8.37 -5.18 6.20
N LEU A 177 9.38 -5.29 5.34
CA LEU A 177 10.74 -4.78 5.59
C LEU A 177 10.84 -3.26 5.40
N ASN A 178 9.92 -2.67 4.63
CA ASN A 178 9.89 -1.24 4.32
C ASN A 178 8.98 -0.42 5.25
N ILE A 179 8.35 -1.07 6.24
CA ILE A 179 7.47 -0.45 7.23
C ILE A 179 8.15 -0.44 8.59
N LEU A 180 8.33 0.75 9.16
CA LEU A 180 8.87 0.92 10.50
C LEU A 180 7.73 0.98 11.52
N ILE A 181 7.83 0.19 12.58
CA ILE A 181 6.87 0.15 13.69
C ILE A 181 7.56 0.45 15.03
N ASP A 182 6.84 1.10 15.95
CA ASP A 182 7.29 1.25 17.34
C ASP A 182 6.88 0.05 18.23
N ASP A 183 7.26 0.11 19.50
CA ASP A 183 6.96 -0.93 20.50
C ASP A 183 5.44 -1.13 20.73
N ASP A 184 4.64 -0.12 20.39
CA ASP A 184 3.17 -0.14 20.48
C ASP A 184 2.50 -0.56 19.15
N CYS A 185 3.31 -1.00 18.16
CA CYS A 185 2.87 -1.40 16.81
C CYS A 185 2.27 -0.27 15.97
N HIS A 186 2.58 1.00 16.28
CA HIS A 186 2.24 2.10 15.39
C HIS A 186 3.24 2.18 14.24
N VAL A 187 2.75 2.41 13.03
CA VAL A 187 3.62 2.72 11.89
C VAL A 187 4.23 4.09 12.11
N THR A 188 5.55 4.13 12.24
CA THR A 188 6.34 5.35 12.49
C THR A 188 7.02 5.87 11.24
N GLY A 189 7.15 5.05 10.20
CA GLY A 189 7.77 5.46 8.94
C GLY A 189 7.63 4.42 7.84
N LEU A 190 7.81 4.91 6.61
CA LEU A 190 7.98 4.12 5.40
C LEU A 190 9.32 4.50 4.78
N ILE A 191 10.09 3.50 4.40
CA ILE A 191 11.42 3.67 3.80
C ILE A 191 11.45 3.08 2.40
N ASP A 192 12.53 3.35 1.67
CA ASP A 192 12.78 2.78 0.34
C ASP A 192 11.90 3.33 -0.80
N TRP A 193 11.82 4.66 -0.86
CA TRP A 193 11.05 5.39 -1.86
C TRP A 193 11.74 5.52 -3.23
N GLU A 194 12.90 4.92 -3.45
CA GLU A 194 13.77 5.26 -4.60
C GLU A 194 13.17 4.91 -5.98
N LEU A 195 12.39 3.83 -6.04
CA LEU A 195 11.64 3.43 -7.24
C LEU A 195 10.17 3.87 -7.20
N SER A 196 9.76 4.51 -6.11
CA SER A 196 8.38 4.93 -5.91
C SER A 196 8.02 6.10 -6.81
N SER A 197 6.79 6.09 -7.30
CA SER A 197 6.31 7.17 -8.14
C SER A 197 4.80 7.30 -8.04
N PRO A 198 4.26 8.51 -8.28
CA PRO A 198 2.82 8.70 -8.19
C PRO A 198 2.06 7.87 -9.23
N LEU A 199 0.91 7.34 -8.84
CA LEU A 199 0.02 6.51 -9.65
C LEU A 199 -1.43 6.97 -9.47
N PRO A 200 -2.37 6.62 -10.36
CA PRO A 200 -3.79 6.82 -10.10
C PRO A 200 -4.18 6.17 -8.76
N PHE A 201 -5.10 6.81 -8.03
CA PHE A 201 -5.64 6.27 -6.80
C PHE A 201 -6.13 4.83 -7.00
N GLY A 202 -5.88 3.95 -6.04
CA GLY A 202 -6.13 2.51 -6.19
C GLY A 202 -4.92 1.74 -6.69
N VAL A 203 -4.30 2.14 -7.81
CA VAL A 203 -3.19 1.38 -8.44
C VAL A 203 -2.01 1.20 -7.49
N GLY A 204 -1.65 2.24 -6.73
CA GLY A 204 -0.58 2.17 -5.73
C GLY A 204 -0.84 1.24 -4.54
N PHE A 205 -2.08 0.78 -4.37
CA PHE A 205 -2.50 -0.08 -3.27
C PHE A 205 -2.55 -1.57 -3.65
N GLY A 206 -2.06 -1.93 -4.84
CA GLY A 206 -2.07 -3.31 -5.35
C GLY A 206 -1.32 -4.33 -4.47
N ARG A 207 -0.47 -3.88 -3.54
CA ARG A 207 0.31 -4.74 -2.63
C ARG A 207 -0.31 -4.95 -1.25
N ILE A 208 -1.46 -4.34 -0.95
CA ILE A 208 -2.13 -4.49 0.35
C ILE A 208 -2.43 -5.96 0.65
N HIS A 209 -2.89 -6.72 -0.35
CA HIS A 209 -3.17 -8.15 -0.22
C HIS A 209 -1.91 -8.95 0.15
N THR A 210 -0.77 -8.65 -0.48
CA THR A 210 0.50 -9.32 -0.19
C THR A 210 1.02 -9.03 1.21
N LEU A 211 0.77 -7.83 1.73
CA LEU A 211 1.11 -7.44 3.10
C LEU A 211 0.23 -8.11 4.14
N ALA A 212 -1.03 -8.38 3.77
CA ALA A 212 -1.98 -9.02 4.66
C ALA A 212 -1.81 -10.53 4.73
N GLY A 213 -1.49 -11.13 3.58
CA GLY A 213 -1.34 -12.56 3.44
C GLY A 213 -0.08 -13.10 4.09
N GLU A 214 -0.07 -14.41 4.26
CA GLU A 214 1.05 -15.16 4.81
C GLU A 214 1.53 -16.19 3.79
N TYR A 215 2.81 -16.52 3.86
CA TYR A 215 3.41 -17.55 3.02
C TYR A 215 4.05 -18.60 3.91
N THR A 216 3.48 -19.81 3.99
CA THR A 216 4.12 -20.94 4.68
C THR A 216 4.02 -22.21 3.83
N GLY A 217 5.03 -23.07 3.89
CA GLY A 217 5.02 -24.33 3.16
C GLY A 217 5.02 -24.22 1.63
N GLY A 218 5.30 -23.03 1.06
CA GLY A 218 5.28 -22.83 -0.39
C GLY A 218 3.94 -22.36 -0.95
N GLU A 219 2.96 -22.10 -0.08
CA GLU A 219 1.64 -21.61 -0.45
C GLU A 219 1.38 -20.25 0.19
N PHE A 220 0.65 -19.41 -0.54
CA PHE A 220 0.14 -18.14 -0.04
C PHE A 220 -1.25 -18.39 0.53
N TRP A 221 -1.58 -17.78 1.66
CA TRP A 221 -2.93 -17.79 2.21
C TRP A 221 -3.30 -16.46 2.83
N MET A 222 -4.60 -16.19 2.77
CA MET A 222 -5.18 -15.01 3.39
C MET A 222 -5.70 -15.38 4.79
N PRO A 223 -5.27 -14.69 5.86
CA PRO A 223 -5.81 -14.90 7.20
C PRO A 223 -7.31 -14.60 7.28
N ASP A 224 -8.02 -15.27 8.20
CA ASP A 224 -9.47 -15.06 8.42
C ASP A 224 -9.79 -13.60 8.80
N GLU A 225 -8.86 -12.90 9.45
CA GLU A 225 -9.00 -11.51 9.86
C GLU A 225 -8.72 -10.50 8.72
N PHE A 226 -8.36 -10.97 7.52
CA PHE A 226 -8.00 -10.09 6.40
C PHE A 226 -9.09 -9.07 6.08
N GLU A 227 -10.34 -9.50 5.92
CA GLU A 227 -11.44 -8.60 5.57
C GLU A 227 -11.64 -7.50 6.62
N VAL A 228 -11.37 -7.82 7.90
CA VAL A 228 -11.46 -6.85 9.00
C VAL A 228 -10.32 -5.83 8.89
N ALA A 229 -9.12 -6.30 8.60
CA ALA A 229 -7.93 -5.47 8.43
C ALA A 229 -8.04 -4.54 7.21
N GLU A 230 -8.45 -5.09 6.06
CA GLU A 230 -8.66 -4.35 4.82
C GLU A 230 -9.75 -3.28 5.01
N ARG A 231 -10.89 -3.63 5.63
CA ARG A 231 -11.94 -2.66 5.92
C ARG A 231 -11.46 -1.53 6.82
N ALA A 232 -10.67 -1.87 7.84
CA ALA A 232 -10.10 -0.87 8.74
C ALA A 232 -9.09 0.04 8.00
N PHE A 233 -8.25 -0.51 7.12
CA PHE A 233 -7.36 0.26 6.25
C PHE A 233 -8.14 1.28 5.42
N TRP A 234 -9.16 0.84 4.68
CA TRP A 234 -9.93 1.74 3.82
C TRP A 234 -10.71 2.77 4.64
N THR A 235 -11.32 2.36 5.76
CA THR A 235 -12.06 3.27 6.65
C THR A 235 -11.18 4.42 7.14
N GLU A 236 -9.98 4.12 7.62
CA GLU A 236 -9.04 5.15 8.08
C GLU A 236 -8.45 5.97 6.92
N LEU A 237 -8.18 5.33 5.78
CA LEU A 237 -7.66 6.01 4.59
C LEU A 237 -8.64 7.10 4.14
N PHE A 238 -9.91 6.74 3.94
CA PHE A 238 -10.98 7.65 3.55
C PHE A 238 -11.30 8.65 4.66
N GLY A 239 -11.33 8.22 5.92
CA GLY A 239 -11.59 9.10 7.07
C GLY A 239 -10.54 10.20 7.27
N GLY A 240 -9.30 9.98 6.80
CA GLY A 240 -8.22 10.98 6.83
C GLY A 240 -8.18 11.94 5.63
N MET A 241 -8.98 11.71 4.58
CA MET A 241 -8.95 12.50 3.35
C MET A 241 -9.69 13.84 3.50
N PRO A 242 -9.29 14.88 2.74
CA PRO A 242 -10.14 16.06 2.53
C PRO A 242 -11.50 15.67 1.93
N ALA A 243 -12.57 16.32 2.41
CA ALA A 243 -13.95 15.98 2.05
C ALA A 243 -14.21 16.04 0.53
N ASP A 244 -13.62 17.02 -0.17
CA ASP A 244 -13.79 17.16 -1.62
C ASP A 244 -13.16 16.01 -2.42
N ILE A 245 -12.07 15.44 -1.93
CA ILE A 245 -11.41 14.27 -2.53
C ILE A 245 -12.19 13.00 -2.19
N HIS A 246 -12.58 12.86 -0.92
CA HIS A 246 -13.42 11.75 -0.46
C HIS A 246 -14.69 11.63 -1.30
N ASP A 247 -15.46 12.71 -1.42
CA ASP A 247 -16.73 12.75 -2.15
C ASP A 247 -16.56 12.48 -3.66
N ALA A 248 -15.40 12.82 -4.22
CA ALA A 248 -15.09 12.53 -5.63
C ALA A 248 -14.78 11.04 -5.84
N LEU A 249 -13.97 10.45 -4.96
CA LEU A 249 -13.60 9.04 -5.01
C LEU A 249 -14.79 8.12 -4.68
N GLU A 250 -15.66 8.51 -3.74
CA GLU A 250 -16.85 7.74 -3.38
C GLU A 250 -17.80 7.56 -4.58
N LYS A 251 -17.90 8.55 -5.47
CA LYS A 251 -18.68 8.46 -6.72
C LYS A 251 -18.05 7.56 -7.79
N GLN A 252 -16.79 7.17 -7.60
CA GLN A 252 -16.02 6.36 -8.54
C GLN A 252 -15.44 5.12 -7.85
N MET A 253 -16.11 4.61 -6.80
CA MET A 253 -15.59 3.52 -5.97
C MET A 253 -15.32 2.25 -6.78
N ASP A 254 -16.20 1.90 -7.74
CA ASP A 254 -15.99 0.74 -8.62
C ASP A 254 -14.70 0.89 -9.45
N LEU A 255 -14.44 2.10 -9.96
CA LEU A 255 -13.23 2.42 -10.71
C LEU A 255 -11.97 2.42 -9.83
N ALA A 256 -12.08 2.87 -8.58
CA ALA A 256 -11.01 2.79 -7.61
C ALA A 256 -10.67 1.32 -7.26
N GLN A 257 -11.69 0.46 -7.13
CA GLN A 257 -11.50 -0.97 -6.93
C GLN A 257 -10.86 -1.62 -8.17
N ASP A 258 -11.34 -1.32 -9.38
CA ASP A 258 -10.70 -1.73 -10.62
C ASP A 258 -9.22 -1.31 -10.68
N ALA A 259 -8.92 -0.10 -10.21
CA ALA A 259 -7.55 0.41 -10.15
C ALA A 259 -6.68 -0.35 -9.14
N VAL A 260 -7.22 -0.73 -7.97
CA VAL A 260 -6.51 -1.62 -7.02
C VAL A 260 -6.18 -2.96 -7.68
N ILE A 261 -7.16 -3.55 -8.36
CA ILE A 261 -7.03 -4.81 -9.09
C ILE A 261 -5.96 -4.65 -10.18
N LEU A 262 -6.04 -3.61 -11.01
CA LEU A 262 -4.99 -3.31 -11.98
C LEU A 262 -3.60 -3.22 -11.32
N GLY A 263 -3.48 -2.47 -10.23
CA GLY A 263 -2.23 -2.35 -9.47
C GLY A 263 -1.69 -3.69 -8.98
N THR A 264 -2.56 -4.59 -8.50
CA THR A 264 -2.18 -5.94 -8.08
C THR A 264 -1.63 -6.75 -9.25
N LEU A 265 -2.27 -6.72 -10.42
CA LEU A 265 -1.78 -7.43 -11.61
C LEU A 265 -0.45 -6.85 -12.14
N LEU A 266 -0.32 -5.53 -12.20
CA LEU A 266 0.92 -4.87 -12.62
C LEU A 266 2.10 -5.21 -11.70
N ASN A 267 1.85 -5.39 -10.41
CA ASN A 267 2.87 -5.89 -9.49
C ASN A 267 3.20 -7.37 -9.78
N CYS A 268 2.17 -8.21 -9.98
CA CYS A 268 2.35 -9.64 -10.27
C CYS A 268 3.22 -9.90 -11.52
N PHE A 269 3.12 -9.04 -12.55
CA PHE A 269 3.88 -9.15 -13.80
C PHE A 269 4.85 -7.98 -13.96
N ILE A 270 6.12 -8.15 -13.59
CA ILE A 270 7.13 -7.08 -13.71
C ILE A 270 7.44 -6.85 -15.19
N PHE A 271 7.54 -5.57 -15.59
CA PHE A 271 8.06 -5.16 -16.90
C PHE A 271 9.38 -4.42 -16.71
N GLU A 272 10.49 -5.06 -17.09
CA GLU A 272 11.85 -4.52 -16.98
C GLU A 272 12.63 -4.82 -18.26
N ASP A 273 13.40 -3.84 -18.74
CA ASP A 273 14.28 -3.96 -19.92
C ASP A 273 13.58 -4.50 -21.19
N GLY A 274 12.28 -4.24 -21.34
CA GLY A 274 11.49 -4.69 -22.50
C GLY A 274 10.97 -6.13 -22.38
N GLU A 275 11.25 -6.81 -21.28
CA GLU A 275 10.78 -8.17 -20.99
C GLU A 275 9.76 -8.17 -19.85
N VAL A 276 8.77 -9.06 -19.97
CA VAL A 276 7.77 -9.29 -18.92
C VAL A 276 8.15 -10.56 -18.17
N GLY A 277 8.34 -10.43 -16.87
CA GLY A 277 8.47 -11.53 -15.92
C GLY A 277 7.27 -11.59 -14.98
N TYR A 278 7.32 -12.50 -14.00
CA TYR A 278 6.35 -12.50 -12.90
C TYR A 278 7.03 -12.89 -11.59
N ILE A 279 6.49 -12.39 -10.48
CA ILE A 279 6.97 -12.73 -9.13
C ILE A 279 6.11 -13.88 -8.61
N TYR A 280 6.71 -15.05 -8.38
CA TYR A 280 5.97 -16.24 -7.94
C TYR A 280 5.06 -15.99 -6.73
N HIS A 281 5.58 -15.32 -5.69
CA HIS A 281 4.81 -15.02 -4.47
C HIS A 281 3.63 -14.08 -4.73
N GLN A 282 3.81 -13.07 -5.58
CA GLN A 282 2.71 -12.16 -5.91
C GLN A 282 1.71 -12.83 -6.84
N HIS A 283 2.17 -13.62 -7.80
CA HIS A 283 1.29 -14.43 -8.64
C HIS A 283 0.47 -15.43 -7.81
N ALA A 284 1.04 -16.04 -6.78
CA ALA A 284 0.30 -16.88 -5.83
C ALA A 284 -0.78 -16.08 -5.07
N CYS A 285 -0.45 -14.86 -4.61
CA CYS A 285 -1.43 -13.94 -4.04
C CYS A 285 -2.56 -13.58 -5.03
N CYS A 286 -2.22 -13.20 -6.25
CA CYS A 286 -3.17 -12.92 -7.35
C CYS A 286 -4.13 -14.12 -7.56
N ARG A 287 -3.61 -15.35 -7.58
CA ARG A 287 -4.42 -16.57 -7.73
C ARG A 287 -5.32 -16.85 -6.55
N GLU A 288 -4.88 -16.64 -5.31
CA GLU A 288 -5.72 -16.90 -4.14
C GLU A 288 -6.78 -15.82 -3.96
N ALA A 289 -6.40 -14.55 -4.12
CA ALA A 289 -7.31 -13.43 -3.99
C ALA A 289 -8.43 -13.52 -5.04
N TRP A 290 -8.10 -13.88 -6.29
CA TRP A 290 -9.03 -13.81 -7.42
C TRP A 290 -9.14 -15.11 -8.21
N SER A 291 -8.88 -16.26 -7.58
CA SER A 291 -9.46 -17.49 -8.10
C SER A 291 -10.96 -17.24 -8.22
N PRO A 292 -11.57 -17.59 -9.37
CA PRO A 292 -13.00 -17.39 -9.52
C PRO A 292 -13.66 -18.05 -8.31
N MET A 293 -14.61 -17.35 -7.69
CA MET A 293 -15.51 -17.88 -6.65
C MET A 293 -16.40 -19.02 -7.21
N SER A 294 -15.87 -19.85 -8.08
CA SER A 294 -16.47 -20.98 -8.75
C SER A 294 -15.97 -22.27 -8.12
N SER A 295 -16.25 -22.44 -6.83
CA SER A 295 -16.81 -23.68 -6.26
C SER A 295 -16.89 -23.55 -4.75
N PRO A 296 -17.99 -23.96 -4.11
CA PRO A 296 -17.97 -24.22 -2.68
C PRO A 296 -16.87 -25.23 -2.41
N ARG A 297 -15.98 -24.95 -1.45
CA ARG A 297 -15.15 -25.98 -0.85
C ARG A 297 -16.12 -26.98 -0.20
N ASN A 298 -16.29 -28.15 -0.82
CA ASN A 298 -17.02 -29.28 -0.24
C ASN A 298 -16.26 -29.85 0.96
#